data_AF-A0A672N691-F1
#
_entry.id   AF-A0A672N691-F1
#
_cell.length_a   1.000
_cell.length_b   1.000
_cell.length_c   1.000
_cell.angle_alpha   90.00
_cell.angle_beta   90.00
_cell.angle_gamma   90.00
#
_symmetry.space_group_name_H-M   'P 1'
#
loop_
_entity.id
_entity.type
_entity.pdbx_description
1 polymer ?
#
loop_
_entity_poly.entity_id
_entity_poly.type
_entity_poly.pdbx_seq_one_letter_code
_entity_poly.pdbx_strand_id
1 'polypeptide(L)'
;CSGGLYAFIPVLPLSNPSKKVILFNVPPFIPNDTLERILACYGKLMGPIKMIPLGIKNPQLKHIMSFRRQTYMILNAEFQNMEVAVKLALNGKDYTIFITVDSMKCFTCRKQGHVRQSCPLNMEAEKETEQVNTVVENDAAESTDIRKPKLEKYFPDLELFVESGAVAMRKATLEELDQPKRYRLKKLVSVVRKSLNSRLKKH
;
A
#
# COMPACT_ATOMS: atom_id res chain seq x y z
N CYS A 1 17.69 -1.62 -62.62
CA CYS A 1 16.80 -0.91 -61.66
C CYS A 1 16.99 -1.51 -60.27
N SER A 2 17.86 -0.92 -59.45
CA SER A 2 18.14 -1.34 -58.08
C SER A 2 17.02 -0.87 -57.16
N GLY A 3 16.04 -1.74 -56.90
CA GLY A 3 14.96 -1.51 -55.95
C GLY A 3 15.49 -1.57 -54.52
N GLY A 4 15.61 -0.40 -53.87
CA GLY A 4 15.99 -0.31 -52.47
C GLY A 4 14.91 -0.94 -51.57
N LEU A 5 15.33 -1.87 -50.72
CA LEU A 5 14.50 -2.44 -49.66
C LEU A 5 14.30 -1.40 -48.56
N TYR A 6 13.11 -0.80 -48.51
CA TYR A 6 12.70 0.03 -47.39
C TYR A 6 12.37 -0.87 -46.19
N ALA A 7 13.13 -0.74 -45.10
CA ALA A 7 12.85 -1.39 -43.84
C ALA A 7 12.00 -0.47 -42.95
N PHE A 8 10.79 -0.91 -42.59
CA PHE A 8 9.95 -0.21 -41.63
C PHE A 8 10.37 -0.56 -40.21
N ILE A 9 10.78 0.45 -39.44
CA ILE A 9 11.13 0.31 -38.02
C ILE A 9 9.87 0.60 -37.20
N PRO A 10 9.34 -0.37 -36.43
CA PRO A 10 8.22 -0.11 -35.55
C PRO A 10 8.67 0.78 -34.38
N VAL A 11 8.06 1.97 -34.27
CA VAL A 11 8.33 2.90 -33.17
C VAL A 11 7.23 2.76 -32.12
N LEU A 12 7.62 2.52 -30.87
CA LEU A 12 6.69 2.53 -29.73
C LEU A 12 6.53 3.97 -29.21
N PRO A 13 5.32 4.42 -28.87
CA PRO A 13 5.11 5.76 -28.33
C PRO A 13 5.88 5.94 -27.01
N LEU A 14 6.54 7.09 -26.87
CA LEU A 14 7.36 7.44 -25.69
C LEU A 14 6.58 7.47 -24.37
N SER A 15 5.27 7.68 -24.43
CA SER A 15 4.38 7.64 -23.28
C SER A 15 3.21 6.72 -23.56
N ASN A 16 2.88 5.87 -22.59
CA ASN A 16 1.70 5.02 -22.68
C ASN A 16 0.53 5.82 -22.07
N PRO A 17 -0.45 6.28 -22.87
CA PRO A 17 -1.59 7.03 -22.34
C PRO A 17 -2.52 6.16 -21.49
N SER A 18 -2.32 4.84 -21.52
CA SER A 18 -3.10 3.88 -20.76
C SER A 18 -2.81 3.97 -19.27
N LYS A 19 -3.84 4.27 -18.48
CA LYS A 19 -3.79 4.21 -17.02
C LYS A 19 -4.36 2.89 -16.53
N LYS A 20 -3.87 2.43 -15.38
CA LYS A 20 -4.43 1.26 -14.71
C LYS A 20 -5.66 1.68 -13.92
N VAL A 21 -6.75 0.94 -14.06
CA VAL A 21 -8.01 1.18 -13.37
C VAL A 21 -8.34 -0.05 -12.55
N ILE A 22 -8.77 0.18 -11.31
CA ILE A 22 -9.14 -0.84 -10.34
C ILE A 22 -10.62 -0.71 -10.03
N LEU A 23 -11.33 -1.82 -10.15
CA LEU A 23 -12.72 -1.98 -9.74
C LEU A 23 -12.75 -2.64 -8.36
N PHE A 24 -13.48 -2.06 -7.42
CA PHE A 24 -13.72 -2.63 -6.10
C PHE A 24 -15.17 -3.08 -5.95
N ASN A 25 -15.37 -4.00 -5.01
CA ASN A 25 -16.67 -4.61 -4.72
C ASN A 25 -17.26 -5.34 -5.95
N VAL A 26 -16.41 -6.09 -6.65
CA VAL A 26 -16.80 -6.88 -7.82
C VAL A 26 -16.60 -8.38 -7.51
N PRO A 27 -17.68 -9.07 -7.08
CA PRO A 27 -17.66 -10.51 -6.90
C PRO A 27 -17.35 -11.29 -8.20
N PRO A 28 -16.89 -12.56 -8.10
CA PRO A 28 -16.54 -13.37 -9.27
C PRO A 28 -17.72 -13.73 -10.17
N PHE A 29 -18.95 -13.74 -9.63
CA PHE A 29 -20.17 -14.04 -10.41
C PHE A 29 -20.58 -12.92 -11.38
N ILE A 30 -20.05 -11.72 -11.23
CA ILE A 30 -20.32 -10.62 -12.16
C ILE A 30 -19.54 -10.89 -13.47
N PRO A 31 -20.19 -11.01 -14.63
CA PRO A 31 -19.49 -11.28 -15.88
C PRO A 31 -18.69 -10.07 -16.36
N ASN A 32 -17.58 -10.31 -17.06
CA ASN A 32 -16.72 -9.25 -17.60
C ASN A 32 -17.46 -8.36 -18.61
N ASP A 33 -18.34 -8.94 -19.45
CA ASP A 33 -19.07 -8.21 -20.50
C ASP A 33 -19.91 -7.04 -19.95
N THR A 34 -20.40 -7.17 -18.72
CA THR A 34 -21.17 -6.09 -18.07
C THR A 34 -20.25 -4.96 -17.62
N LEU A 35 -19.07 -5.31 -17.10
CA LEU A 35 -18.07 -4.34 -16.68
C LEU A 35 -17.45 -3.63 -17.88
N GLU A 36 -17.23 -4.33 -18.99
CA GLU A 36 -16.70 -3.74 -20.21
C GLU A 36 -17.64 -2.66 -20.77
N ARG A 37 -18.96 -2.91 -20.75
CA ARG A 37 -19.97 -1.92 -21.13
C ARG A 37 -19.96 -0.68 -20.25
N ILE A 38 -19.86 -0.85 -18.93
CA ILE A 38 -19.76 0.27 -17.98
C ILE A 38 -18.46 1.06 -18.22
N LEU A 39 -17.36 0.35 -18.41
CA LEU A 39 -16.04 0.95 -18.57
C LEU A 39 -15.86 1.68 -19.92
N ALA A 40 -16.54 1.21 -20.97
CA ALA A 40 -16.55 1.86 -22.28
C ALA A 40 -17.08 3.30 -22.22
N CYS A 41 -17.94 3.62 -21.24
CA CYS A 41 -18.44 4.99 -21.03
C CYS A 41 -17.34 5.97 -20.56
N TYR A 42 -16.24 5.47 -19.98
CA TYR A 42 -15.19 6.30 -19.39
C TYR A 42 -13.92 6.38 -20.25
N GLY A 43 -13.80 5.50 -21.24
CA GLY A 43 -12.65 5.47 -22.14
C GLY A 43 -12.53 4.16 -22.92
N LYS A 44 -11.36 3.96 -23.54
CA LYS A 44 -11.06 2.78 -24.35
C LYS A 44 -10.26 1.75 -23.56
N LEU A 45 -10.80 0.53 -23.46
CA LEU A 45 -10.11 -0.61 -22.87
C LEU A 45 -8.93 -1.06 -23.74
N MET A 46 -7.77 -1.23 -23.11
CA MET A 46 -6.53 -1.68 -23.78
C MET A 46 -6.19 -3.14 -23.46
N GLY A 47 -6.88 -3.76 -22.50
CA GLY A 47 -6.63 -5.14 -22.11
C GLY A 47 -7.81 -5.80 -21.38
N PRO A 48 -7.73 -7.12 -21.19
CA PRO A 48 -8.79 -7.88 -20.53
C PRO A 48 -8.89 -7.53 -19.04
N ILE A 49 -10.10 -7.59 -18.50
CA ILE A 49 -10.37 -7.37 -17.08
C ILE A 49 -9.87 -8.59 -16.28
N LYS A 50 -8.85 -8.38 -15.43
CA LYS A 50 -8.21 -9.43 -14.63
C LYS A 50 -8.62 -9.33 -13.16
N MET A 51 -8.90 -10.47 -12.52
CA MET A 51 -9.09 -10.55 -11.08
C MET A 51 -7.77 -10.35 -10.33
N ILE A 52 -7.80 -9.64 -9.21
CA ILE A 52 -6.64 -9.46 -8.33
C ILE A 52 -6.66 -10.57 -7.27
N PRO A 53 -5.59 -11.37 -7.12
CA PRO A 53 -5.52 -12.39 -6.06
C PRO A 53 -5.43 -11.74 -4.67
N LEU A 54 -5.85 -12.45 -3.62
CA LEU A 54 -5.77 -11.95 -2.23
C LEU A 54 -4.33 -11.86 -1.68
N GLY A 55 -3.34 -12.44 -2.37
CA GLY A 55 -1.95 -12.44 -1.91
C GLY A 55 -1.70 -13.40 -0.73
N ILE A 56 -2.51 -14.45 -0.62
CA ILE A 56 -2.37 -15.48 0.41
C ILE A 56 -1.11 -16.33 0.11
N LYS A 57 -0.26 -16.53 1.11
CA LYS A 57 0.98 -17.31 0.97
C LYS A 57 0.75 -18.82 0.88
N ASN A 58 -0.29 -19.33 1.55
CA ASN A 58 -0.62 -20.76 1.55
C ASN A 58 -0.93 -21.25 0.12
N PRO A 59 -0.18 -22.22 -0.43
CA PRO A 59 -0.40 -22.79 -1.76
C PRO A 59 -1.83 -23.28 -2.00
N GLN A 60 -2.47 -23.90 -1.00
CA GLN A 60 -3.82 -24.44 -1.12
C GLN A 60 -4.88 -23.35 -1.30
N LEU A 61 -4.62 -22.13 -0.83
CA LEU A 61 -5.54 -20.99 -0.87
C LEU A 61 -5.19 -19.97 -1.97
N LYS A 62 -4.21 -20.26 -2.83
CA LYS A 62 -3.79 -19.36 -3.93
C LYS A 62 -4.89 -19.11 -4.96
N HIS A 63 -5.87 -20.02 -5.05
CA HIS A 63 -7.02 -19.89 -5.95
C HIS A 63 -8.05 -18.84 -5.47
N ILE A 64 -7.96 -18.39 -4.21
CA ILE A 64 -8.92 -17.42 -3.68
C ILE A 64 -8.59 -16.01 -4.20
N MET A 65 -9.50 -15.48 -5.00
CA MET A 65 -9.39 -14.14 -5.59
C MET A 65 -10.03 -13.08 -4.69
N SER A 66 -9.55 -11.84 -4.80
CA SER A 66 -10.20 -10.70 -4.13
C SER A 66 -11.42 -10.21 -4.91
N PHE A 67 -12.31 -9.46 -4.26
CA PHE A 67 -13.42 -8.76 -4.92
C PHE A 67 -12.98 -7.50 -5.68
N ARG A 68 -11.80 -7.58 -6.30
CA ARG A 68 -11.20 -6.50 -7.05
C ARG A 68 -10.77 -7.00 -8.42
N ARG A 69 -11.03 -6.18 -9.43
CA ARG A 69 -10.57 -6.40 -10.80
C ARG A 69 -9.71 -5.23 -11.23
N GLN A 70 -8.78 -5.48 -12.13
CA GLN A 70 -7.95 -4.44 -12.73
C GLN A 70 -7.93 -4.57 -14.25
N THR A 71 -7.86 -3.43 -14.92
CA THR A 71 -7.62 -3.35 -16.36
C THR A 71 -6.80 -2.11 -16.69
N TYR A 72 -6.28 -2.06 -17.91
CA TYR A 72 -5.59 -0.91 -18.46
C TYR A 72 -6.50 -0.25 -19.49
N MET A 73 -6.69 1.07 -19.39
CA MET A 73 -7.53 1.83 -20.30
C MET A 73 -6.98 3.22 -20.58
N ILE A 74 -7.25 3.71 -21.78
CA ILE A 74 -7.07 5.11 -22.14
C ILE A 74 -8.34 5.84 -21.72
N LEU A 75 -8.21 6.69 -20.69
CA LEU A 75 -9.32 7.46 -20.14
C LEU A 75 -9.55 8.75 -20.92
N ASN A 76 -10.81 9.18 -20.99
CA ASN A 76 -11.12 10.52 -21.48
C ASN A 76 -10.54 11.59 -20.53
N ALA A 77 -10.27 12.80 -21.05
CA ALA A 77 -9.62 13.87 -20.30
C ALA A 77 -10.30 14.20 -18.96
N GLU A 78 -11.64 14.10 -18.92
CA GLU A 78 -12.47 14.40 -17.75
C GLU A 78 -12.34 13.35 -16.63
N PHE A 79 -12.00 12.10 -16.97
CA PHE A 79 -11.96 10.97 -16.03
C PHE A 79 -10.55 10.58 -15.61
N GLN A 80 -9.55 11.41 -15.90
CA GLN A 80 -8.14 11.11 -15.66
C GLN A 80 -7.79 10.83 -14.19
N ASN A 81 -8.61 11.30 -13.25
CA ASN A 81 -8.44 11.17 -11.79
C ASN A 81 -9.74 10.70 -11.11
N MET A 82 -10.48 9.84 -11.78
CA MET A 82 -11.80 9.43 -11.35
C MET A 82 -11.78 8.51 -10.11
N GLU A 83 -12.68 8.80 -9.17
CA GLU A 83 -13.18 7.88 -8.15
C GLU A 83 -14.71 7.93 -8.20
N VAL A 84 -15.33 6.92 -8.80
CA VAL A 84 -16.78 6.91 -9.07
C VAL A 84 -17.43 5.63 -8.61
N ALA A 85 -18.64 5.77 -8.09
CA ALA A 85 -19.53 4.68 -7.75
C ALA A 85 -20.56 4.48 -8.87
N VAL A 86 -20.63 3.26 -9.41
CA VAL A 86 -21.60 2.86 -10.43
C VAL A 86 -22.54 1.82 -9.82
N LYS A 87 -23.84 2.00 -10.02
CA LYS A 87 -24.85 1.01 -9.62
C LYS A 87 -25.10 0.05 -10.78
N LEU A 88 -25.10 -1.25 -10.48
CA LEU A 88 -25.35 -2.33 -11.41
C LEU A 88 -26.49 -3.21 -10.86
N ALA A 89 -27.59 -3.28 -11.60
CA ALA A 89 -28.65 -4.24 -11.33
C ALA A 89 -28.34 -5.57 -12.04
N LEU A 90 -28.15 -6.65 -11.28
CA LEU A 90 -27.92 -8.00 -11.81
C LEU A 90 -28.77 -9.02 -11.03
N ASN A 91 -29.55 -9.83 -11.73
CA ASN A 91 -30.42 -10.86 -11.15
C ASN A 91 -31.37 -10.32 -10.05
N GLY A 92 -31.95 -9.14 -10.27
CA GLY A 92 -32.89 -8.50 -9.33
C GLY A 92 -32.23 -7.93 -8.07
N LYS A 93 -30.90 -7.82 -8.03
CA LYS A 93 -30.15 -7.20 -6.93
C LYS A 93 -29.30 -6.04 -7.44
N ASP A 94 -29.22 -4.99 -6.64
CA ASP A 94 -28.40 -3.82 -6.92
C ASP A 94 -27.03 -3.94 -6.26
N TYR A 95 -25.98 -3.83 -7.07
CA TYR A 95 -24.59 -3.85 -6.65
C TYR A 95 -23.96 -2.49 -6.91
N THR A 96 -23.24 -1.94 -5.93
CA THR A 96 -22.47 -0.71 -6.11
C THR A 96 -21.00 -1.06 -6.34
N ILE A 97 -20.49 -0.73 -7.52
CA ILE A 97 -19.10 -0.96 -7.93
C ILE A 97 -18.36 0.37 -7.82
N PHE A 98 -17.18 0.36 -7.23
CA PHE A 98 -16.33 1.55 -7.16
C PHE A 98 -15.18 1.44 -8.16
N ILE A 99 -15.00 2.48 -8.95
CA ILE A 99 -14.00 2.56 -10.01
C ILE A 99 -12.98 3.61 -9.57
N THR A 100 -11.72 3.22 -9.50
CA THR A 100 -10.62 4.14 -9.20
C THR A 100 -9.51 4.02 -10.23
N VAL A 101 -8.95 5.14 -10.63
CA VAL A 101 -7.72 5.16 -11.41
C VAL A 101 -6.52 5.01 -10.45
N ASP A 102 -5.62 4.08 -10.75
CA ASP A 102 -4.35 3.90 -10.03
C ASP A 102 -3.45 5.10 -10.33
N SER A 103 -3.60 6.17 -9.55
CA SER A 103 -2.73 7.34 -9.60
C SER A 103 -1.76 7.32 -8.42
N MET A 104 -0.50 7.67 -8.68
CA MET A 104 0.55 7.78 -7.66
C MET A 104 0.22 8.92 -6.71
N LYS A 105 -0.49 8.59 -5.62
CA LYS A 105 -0.83 9.48 -4.51
C LYS A 105 0.20 9.32 -3.40
N CYS A 106 0.70 10.44 -2.89
CA CYS A 106 1.59 10.45 -1.74
C CYS A 106 0.86 9.94 -0.48
N PHE A 107 1.45 8.98 0.24
CA PHE A 107 0.86 8.44 1.46
C PHE A 107 0.87 9.41 2.64
N THR A 108 1.68 10.47 2.60
CA THR A 108 1.74 11.50 3.65
C THR A 108 0.69 12.59 3.40
N CYS A 109 0.75 13.26 2.25
CA CYS A 109 -0.10 14.44 1.97
C CYS A 109 -1.33 14.15 1.10
N ARG A 110 -1.48 12.91 0.60
CA ARG A 110 -2.55 12.46 -0.32
C ARG A 110 -2.63 13.20 -1.67
N LYS A 111 -1.68 14.09 -1.97
CA LYS A 111 -1.56 14.77 -3.28
C LYS A 111 -0.90 13.83 -4.30
N GLN A 112 -1.19 14.05 -5.58
CA GLN A 112 -0.64 13.27 -6.68
C GLN A 112 0.74 13.78 -7.12
N GLY A 113 1.50 12.93 -7.82
CA GLY A 113 2.73 13.33 -8.52
C GLY A 113 4.04 13.08 -7.75
N HIS A 114 3.97 12.60 -6.50
CA HIS A 114 5.16 12.25 -5.73
C HIS A 114 4.88 11.09 -4.76
N VAL A 115 5.94 10.36 -4.40
CA VAL A 115 5.91 9.33 -3.35
C VAL A 115 6.18 9.95 -1.98
N ARG A 116 5.89 9.22 -0.91
CA ARG A 116 6.15 9.64 0.48
C ARG A 116 7.56 10.20 0.70
N GLN A 117 8.56 9.64 0.04
CA GLN A 117 9.96 10.06 0.15
C GLN A 117 10.22 11.46 -0.43
N SER A 118 9.47 11.86 -1.45
CA SER A 118 9.61 13.16 -2.12
C SER A 118 8.45 14.10 -1.75
N CYS A 119 7.92 13.95 -0.53
CA CYS A 119 6.78 14.75 -0.07
C CYS A 119 7.24 16.09 0.51
N PRO A 120 6.69 17.23 0.05
CA PRO A 120 7.08 18.54 0.58
C PRO A 120 6.78 18.67 2.08
N LEU A 121 5.71 18.05 2.59
CA LEU A 121 5.42 18.02 4.05
C LEU A 121 6.48 17.27 4.87
N ASN A 122 7.19 16.30 4.27
CA ASN A 122 8.31 15.65 4.96
C ASN A 122 9.54 16.57 4.98
N MET A 123 9.73 17.38 3.93
CA MET A 123 10.84 18.34 3.83
C MET A 123 10.63 19.56 4.74
N GLU A 124 9.39 19.98 4.98
CA GLU A 124 9.06 21.08 5.91
C GLU A 124 9.37 20.71 7.37
N ALA A 125 9.14 19.46 7.78
CA ALA A 125 9.54 18.97 9.10
C ALA A 125 11.08 18.95 9.30
N GLU A 126 11.86 18.89 8.22
CA GLU A 126 13.32 18.95 8.27
C GLU A 126 13.83 20.40 8.35
N LYS A 127 13.09 21.38 7.82
CA LYS A 127 13.48 22.82 7.83
C LYS A 127 13.23 23.53 9.15
N GLU A 128 12.30 23.05 9.98
CA GLU A 128 12.04 23.62 11.31
C GLU A 128 13.09 23.21 12.35
N THR A 129 13.96 22.23 12.03
CA THR A 129 14.97 21.72 12.97
C THR A 129 16.29 22.54 12.95
N GLU A 130 16.48 23.43 11.98
CA GLU A 130 17.75 24.17 11.80
C GLU A 130 17.79 25.56 12.44
N GLN A 131 16.69 26.09 12.98
CA GLN A 131 16.65 27.46 13.54
C GLN A 131 16.51 27.56 15.08
N VAL A 132 16.53 26.44 15.82
CA VAL A 132 16.46 26.43 17.30
C VAL A 132 17.76 25.93 17.95
N ASN A 133 18.88 25.97 17.24
CA ASN A 133 20.20 25.58 17.77
C ASN A 133 21.04 26.78 18.22
N THR A 134 20.46 27.67 19.04
CA THR A 134 21.27 28.47 19.97
C THR A 134 20.53 28.58 21.30
N VAL A 135 21.09 27.91 22.30
CA VAL A 135 20.77 27.98 23.74
C VAL A 135 19.51 27.22 24.16
N VAL A 136 19.62 25.95 24.56
CA VAL A 136 19.83 25.48 25.96
C VAL A 136 20.16 23.97 25.92
N GLU A 137 21.29 23.55 26.50
CA GLU A 137 21.55 22.13 26.80
C GLU A 137 20.66 21.69 27.98
N ASN A 138 19.81 20.67 27.76
CA ASN A 138 19.83 19.38 28.46
C ASN A 138 18.57 18.55 28.15
N ASP A 139 18.75 17.22 28.20
CA ASP A 139 17.74 16.15 28.16
C ASP A 139 17.40 15.48 26.81
N ALA A 140 18.26 14.52 26.46
CA ALA A 140 17.96 13.17 25.97
C ALA A 140 16.77 12.92 25.01
N ALA A 141 17.14 12.87 23.72
CA ALA A 141 16.88 11.74 22.81
C ALA A 141 15.44 11.42 22.35
N GLU A 142 15.13 12.01 21.19
CA GLU A 142 14.95 11.29 19.91
C GLU A 142 13.52 10.97 19.45
N SER A 143 12.98 11.98 18.76
CA SER A 143 11.85 11.93 17.82
C SER A 143 12.16 11.04 16.62
N THR A 144 11.63 9.81 16.63
CA THR A 144 11.47 9.00 15.42
C THR A 144 10.03 8.48 15.37
N ASP A 145 9.13 9.35 14.88
CA ASP A 145 7.70 9.06 14.74
C ASP A 145 7.40 8.23 13.49
N ILE A 146 7.83 6.96 13.53
CA ILE A 146 6.96 5.88 13.06
C ILE A 146 6.33 5.35 14.33
N ARG A 147 5.32 6.06 14.86
CA ARG A 147 4.55 5.77 16.09
C ARG A 147 4.93 4.43 16.68
N LYS A 148 6.00 4.41 17.49
CA LYS A 148 6.34 3.22 18.29
C LYS A 148 5.05 2.94 19.06
N PRO A 149 4.37 1.81 18.84
CA PRO A 149 3.14 1.55 19.56
C PRO A 149 3.49 1.66 21.04
N LYS A 150 2.80 2.54 21.76
CA LYS A 150 2.95 2.67 23.21
C LYS A 150 2.53 1.32 23.79
N LEU A 151 3.50 0.41 23.96
CA LEU A 151 3.25 -0.97 24.35
C LEU A 151 2.52 -1.01 25.69
N GLU A 152 2.84 -0.08 26.58
CA GLU A 152 2.16 0.16 27.86
C GLU A 152 0.64 0.34 27.73
N LYS A 153 0.16 0.90 26.61
CA LYS A 153 -1.28 1.07 26.37
C LYS A 153 -1.98 -0.24 25.99
N TYR A 154 -1.24 -1.18 25.39
CA TYR A 154 -1.80 -2.44 24.86
C TYR A 154 -1.43 -3.66 25.71
N PHE A 155 -0.33 -3.57 26.46
CA PHE A 155 0.24 -4.59 27.32
C PHE A 155 0.60 -3.89 28.65
N PRO A 156 -0.30 -3.95 29.65
CA PRO A 156 -0.05 -3.32 30.95
C PRO A 156 1.15 -3.96 31.67
N ASP A 157 1.36 -5.26 31.45
CA ASP A 157 2.50 -6.00 31.96
C ASP A 157 3.60 -6.13 30.91
N LEU A 158 4.63 -5.29 31.06
CA LEU A 158 5.79 -5.26 30.18
C LEU A 158 6.76 -6.42 30.42
N GLU A 159 6.76 -7.03 31.61
CA GLU A 159 7.61 -8.19 31.92
C GLU A 159 7.06 -9.43 31.23
N LEU A 160 5.74 -9.65 31.35
CA LEU A 160 5.02 -10.72 30.66
C LEU A 160 5.16 -10.60 29.14
N PHE A 161 5.20 -9.37 28.61
CA PHE A 161 5.46 -9.13 27.18
C PHE A 161 6.85 -9.62 26.74
N VAL A 162 7.89 -9.39 27.55
CA VAL A 162 9.26 -9.85 27.25
C VAL A 162 9.33 -11.38 27.26
N GLU A 163 8.71 -12.02 28.24
CA GLU A 163 8.67 -13.47 28.35
C GLU A 163 7.92 -14.13 27.19
N SER A 164 6.70 -13.65 26.93
CA SER A 164 5.86 -14.13 25.83
C SER A 164 6.55 -13.90 24.47
N GLY A 165 7.16 -12.74 24.25
CA GLY A 165 7.93 -12.45 23.06
C GLY A 165 9.13 -13.40 22.89
N ALA A 166 9.83 -13.75 23.97
CA ALA A 166 10.94 -14.70 23.95
C ALA A 166 10.48 -16.14 23.69
N VAL A 167 9.31 -16.55 24.20
CA VAL A 167 8.70 -17.85 23.91
C VAL A 167 8.24 -17.93 22.45
N ALA A 168 7.57 -16.89 21.95
CA ALA A 168 7.14 -16.80 20.56
C ALA A 168 8.32 -16.85 19.59
N MET A 169 9.44 -16.17 19.90
CA MET A 169 10.66 -16.25 19.08
C MET A 169 11.33 -17.63 19.09
N ARG A 170 11.11 -18.46 20.13
CA ARG A 170 11.68 -19.80 20.27
C ARG A 170 10.80 -20.90 19.67
N LYS A 171 9.48 -20.80 19.84
CA LYS A 171 8.52 -21.85 19.46
C LYS A 171 7.88 -21.68 18.09
N ALA A 172 7.81 -20.45 17.56
CA ALA A 172 7.10 -20.20 16.30
C ALA A 172 7.83 -20.81 15.10
N THR A 173 7.08 -21.46 14.22
CA THR A 173 7.56 -21.89 12.90
C THR A 173 7.79 -20.68 11.99
N LEU A 174 8.59 -20.85 10.93
CA LEU A 174 8.86 -19.78 9.94
C LEU A 174 7.58 -19.28 9.25
N GLU A 175 6.54 -20.11 9.16
CA GLU A 175 5.24 -19.74 8.56
C GLU A 175 4.41 -18.82 9.47
N GLU A 176 4.46 -19.04 10.78
CA GLU A 176 3.78 -18.21 11.78
C GLU A 176 4.51 -16.88 11.99
N LEU A 177 5.85 -16.92 12.05
CA LEU A 177 6.71 -15.77 12.33
C LEU A 177 7.84 -15.60 11.31
N ASP A 178 7.48 -15.01 10.17
CA ASP A 178 8.39 -14.64 9.08
C ASP A 178 9.60 -13.79 9.57
N GLN A 179 10.72 -13.85 8.85
CA GLN A 179 11.99 -13.18 9.19
C GLN A 179 11.81 -11.68 9.53
N PRO A 180 11.02 -10.89 8.78
CA PRO A 180 10.79 -9.48 9.10
C PRO A 180 10.00 -9.28 10.39
N LYS A 181 9.04 -10.16 10.68
CA LYS A 181 8.24 -10.11 11.92
C LYS A 181 9.12 -10.46 13.13
N ARG A 182 9.96 -11.47 13.00
CA ARG A 182 10.91 -11.89 14.04
C ARG A 182 11.92 -10.79 14.36
N TYR A 183 12.44 -10.11 13.34
CA TYR A 183 13.31 -8.95 13.52
C TYR A 183 12.59 -7.81 14.28
N ARG A 184 11.36 -7.47 13.87
CA ARG A 184 10.55 -6.43 14.54
C ARG A 184 10.26 -6.78 15.99
N LEU A 185 9.86 -8.02 16.28
CA LEU A 185 9.59 -8.50 17.64
C LEU A 185 10.86 -8.43 18.50
N LYS A 186 12.00 -8.89 17.99
CA LYS A 186 13.30 -8.78 18.68
C LYS A 186 13.65 -7.33 19.02
N LYS A 187 13.38 -6.40 18.10
CA LYS A 187 13.61 -4.96 18.32
C LYS A 187 12.71 -4.41 19.43
N LEU A 188 11.42 -4.75 19.43
CA LEU A 188 10.47 -4.32 20.48
C LEU A 188 10.85 -4.88 21.85
N VAL A 189 11.15 -6.18 21.94
CA VAL A 189 11.60 -6.82 23.19
C VAL A 189 12.88 -6.18 23.72
N SER A 190 13.84 -5.84 22.84
CA SER A 190 15.06 -5.15 23.24
C SER A 190 14.80 -3.74 23.81
N VAL A 191 13.87 -3.00 23.21
CA VAL A 191 13.48 -1.67 23.69
C VAL A 191 12.81 -1.75 25.06
N VAL A 192 11.87 -2.68 25.25
CA VAL A 192 11.18 -2.87 26.54
C VAL A 192 12.16 -3.28 27.63
N ARG A 193 13.07 -4.22 27.36
CA ARG A 193 14.11 -4.63 28.32
C ARG A 193 15.01 -3.47 28.75
N LYS A 194 15.39 -2.59 27.81
CA LYS A 194 16.14 -1.36 28.15
C LYS A 194 15.32 -0.42 29.05
N SER A 195 14.03 -0.26 28.77
CA SER A 195 13.14 0.57 29.57
C SER A 195 12.97 0.03 30.99
N LEU A 196 12.71 -1.27 31.15
CA LEU A 196 12.62 -1.93 32.46
C LEU A 196 13.91 -1.77 33.28
N ASN A 197 15.07 -2.04 32.66
CA ASN A 197 16.37 -1.87 33.33
C ASN A 197 16.66 -0.41 33.71
N SER A 198 16.14 0.56 32.95
CA SER A 198 16.27 1.98 33.31
C SER A 198 15.36 2.41 34.47
N ARG A 199 14.22 1.74 34.66
CA ARG A 199 13.31 1.97 35.80
C ARG A 199 13.89 1.39 37.09
N LEU A 200 14.48 0.20 37.01
CA LEU A 200 15.12 -0.47 38.16
C LEU A 200 16.36 0.26 38.68
N LYS A 201 17.03 1.08 37.86
CA LYS A 201 18.20 1.88 38.27
C LYS A 201 17.85 3.26 38.86
N LYS A 202 16.59 3.69 38.77
CA LYS A 202 16.11 4.98 39.31
C LYS A 202 15.54 4.87 40.73
N HIS A 203 15.46 3.64 41.25
CA HIS A 203 15.20 3.31 42.64
C HIS A 203 16.48 2.75 43.27
#